data_AF-A0A9D9E8L4-F1
#
_entry.id   AF-A0A9D9E8L4-F1
#
_cell.length_a   1.000
_cell.length_b   1.000
_cell.length_c   1.000
_cell.angle_alpha   90.00
_cell.angle_beta   90.00
_cell.angle_gamma   90.00
#
_symmetry.space_group_name_H-M   'P 1'
#
loop_
_entity.id
_entity.type
_entity.pdbx_description
1 polymer ?
#
loop_
_entity_poly.entity_id
_entity_poly.type
_entity_poly.pdbx_seq_one_letter_code
_entity_poly.pdbx_strand_id
1 'polypeptide(L)' 'MLGTILIGFLADPIMNNIHAGLHQLLIQIFGAVLVAIYIMIVTWIILFILDKFTKIRTTSKQQEEGLDKTLLNESYFNK' A
#
# COMPACT_ATOMS: atom_id res chain seq x y z
N MET A 1 -3.51 7.10 5.31
CA MET A 1 -2.73 8.33 5.57
C MET A 1 -3.66 9.51 5.88
N LEU A 2 -4.61 9.89 5.01
CA LEU A 2 -5.53 11.01 5.28
C LEU A 2 -6.28 10.88 6.62
N GLY A 3 -6.93 9.74 6.89
CA GLY A 3 -7.63 9.51 8.16
C GLY A 3 -6.73 9.63 9.41
N THR A 4 -5.47 9.20 9.31
CA THR A 4 -4.47 9.29 10.39
C THR A 4 -4.13 10.74 10.74
N ILE A 5 -4.06 11.60 9.72
CA ILE A 5 -3.81 13.04 9.90
C ILE A 5 -5.04 13.74 10.48
N LEU A 6 -6.25 13.36 10.06
CA LEU A 6 -7.50 13.92 10.58
C LEU A 6 -7.69 13.63 12.08
N ILE A 7 -7.19 12.51 12.60
CA ILE A 7 -7.20 12.21 14.04
C ILE A 7 -6.42 13.27 14.83
N GLY A 8 -5.33 13.81 14.28
CA GLY A 8 -4.58 14.89 14.92
C GLY A 8 -5.36 16.21 15.02
N PHE A 9 -6.35 16.42 14.14
CA PHE A 9 -7.16 17.64 14.08
C PHE A 9 -8.51 17.50 14.81
N LEU A 10 -9.15 16.33 14.76
CA LEU A 10 -10.48 16.07 15.35
C LEU A 10 -10.44 15.37 16.72
N ALA A 11 -9.26 15.14 17.30
CA ALA A 11 -9.13 14.45 18.59
C ALA A 11 -9.84 15.22 19.73
N ASP A 12 -10.94 14.67 20.23
CA ASP A 12 -11.69 15.25 21.33
C ASP A 12 -11.20 14.69 22.69
N PRO A 13 -10.73 15.55 23.62
CA PRO A 13 -10.32 15.11 24.97
C PRO A 13 -11.46 14.49 25.78
N ILE A 14 -12.74 14.74 25.44
CA ILE A 14 -13.89 14.12 26.13
C ILE A 14 -13.95 12.61 25.85
N MET A 15 -13.44 12.15 24.70
CA MET A 15 -13.49 10.74 24.31
C MET A 15 -12.30 9.93 24.85
N ASN A 16 -11.14 10.54 25.11
CA ASN A 16 -9.95 9.79 25.56
C ASN A 16 -8.93 10.59 26.41
N ASN A 17 -9.29 11.74 27.00
CA ASN A 17 -8.36 12.63 27.72
C ASN A 17 -7.16 13.12 26.88
N ILE A 18 -7.19 12.96 25.56
CA ILE A 18 -6.12 13.44 24.69
C ILE A 18 -6.56 14.74 24.03
N HIS A 19 -5.85 15.82 24.32
CA HIS A 19 -6.17 17.14 23.79
C HIS A 19 -5.75 17.23 22.32
N ALA A 20 -6.66 17.62 21.42
CA ALA A 20 -6.29 18.09 20.09
C ALA A 20 -5.29 19.25 20.21
N GLY A 21 -4.18 19.16 19.48
CA GLY A 21 -3.13 20.17 19.53
C GLY A 21 -1.94 19.80 18.65
N LEU A 22 -0.98 20.74 18.54
CA LEU A 22 0.25 20.58 17.77
C LEU A 22 1.02 19.31 18.14
N HIS A 23 1.04 18.92 19.42
CA HIS A 23 1.70 17.70 19.88
C HIS A 23 1.05 16.43 19.32
N GLN A 24 -0.28 16.33 19.34
CA GLN A 24 -1.04 15.20 18.81
C GLN A 24 -0.85 15.07 17.29
N LEU A 25 -0.87 16.20 16.57
CA LEU A 25 -0.63 16.25 15.14
C LEU A 25 0.79 15.79 14.77
N LEU A 26 1.81 16.20 15.53
CA LEU A 26 3.18 15.74 15.33
C LEU A 26 3.35 14.24 15.57
N ILE A 27 2.71 13.69 16.60
CA ILE A 27 2.72 12.23 16.87
C ILE A 27 2.06 11.47 15.72
N GLN A 28 0.93 11.95 15.20
CA GLN A 28 0.24 11.31 14.08
C GLN A 28 1.05 11.36 12.79
N ILE A 29 1.70 12.49 12.49
CA ILE A 29 2.61 12.61 11.35
C ILE A 29 3.81 11.67 11.51
N PHE A 30 4.42 11.62 12.70
CA PHE A 30 5.55 10.73 12.97
C PHE A 30 5.16 9.27 12.80
N GLY A 31 4.03 8.84 13.37
CA GLY A 31 3.50 7.50 13.22
C GLY A 31 3.19 7.15 11.76
N ALA A 32 2.56 8.08 11.03
CA ALA A 32 2.26 7.91 9.61
C ALA A 32 3.52 7.76 8.75
N VAL A 33 4.55 8.57 9.00
CA VAL A 33 5.84 8.51 8.30
C VAL A 33 6.57 7.21 8.62
N LEU A 34 6.60 6.78 9.89
CA LEU A 34 7.21 5.52 10.30
C LEU A 34 6.56 4.33 9.59
N VAL A 35 5.22 4.31 9.56
CA VAL A 35 4.46 3.29 8.82
C VAL A 35 4.75 3.38 7.33
N ALA A 36 4.77 4.57 6.72
CA ALA A 36 5.07 4.74 5.30
C ALA A 36 6.45 4.16 4.93
N ILE A 37 7.47 4.46 5.73
CA ILE A 37 8.84 3.94 5.55
C ILE A 37 8.85 2.41 5.71
N TYR A 38 8.20 1.91 6.75
CA TYR A 38 8.14 0.46 7.01
C TYR A 38 7.51 -0.30 5.84
N ILE A 39 6.33 0.12 5.37
CA ILE A 39 5.65 -0.56 4.27
C ILE A 39 6.50 -0.47 2.99
N MET A 40 7.09 0.69 2.70
CA MET A 40 7.93 0.87 1.52
C MET A 40 9.12 -0.09 1.52
N ILE A 41 9.86 -0.18 2.63
CA ILE A 41 11.03 -1.06 2.75
C ILE A 41 10.61 -2.52 2.71
N VAL A 42 9.62 -2.91 3.51
CA VAL A 42 9.18 -4.31 3.62
C VAL A 42 8.59 -4.80 2.31
N THR A 43 7.72 -4.03 1.66
CA THR A 43 7.19 -4.38 0.34
C THR A 43 8.31 -4.46 -0.69
N TRP A 44 9.29 -3.55 -0.67
CA TRP A 44 10.43 -3.61 -1.56
C TRP A 44 11.26 -4.89 -1.36
N ILE A 45 11.55 -5.27 -0.11
CA ILE A 45 12.27 -6.50 0.23
C ILE A 45 11.49 -7.72 -0.27
N ILE A 46 10.18 -7.79 -0.01
CA ILE A 46 9.34 -8.90 -0.45
C ILE A 46 9.35 -9.02 -1.97
N LEU A 47 9.13 -7.92 -2.70
CA LEU A 47 9.14 -7.91 -4.16
C LEU A 47 10.52 -8.27 -4.71
N PHE A 48 11.60 -7.79 -4.09
CA PHE A 48 12.97 -8.11 -4.51
C PHE A 48 13.28 -9.60 -4.34
N ILE A 49 12.88 -10.19 -3.21
CA ILE A 49 13.03 -11.62 -2.97
C ILE A 49 12.19 -12.41 -3.99
N LEU A 50 10.92 -12.06 -4.14
CA LEU A 50 10.02 -12.74 -5.07
C LEU A 50 10.50 -12.62 -6.53
N ASP A 51 11.06 -11.48 -6.95
CA ASP A 51 11.60 -11.31 -8.31
C ASP A 51 12.83 -12.21 -8.55
N LYS A 52 13.61 -12.47 -7.50
CA LYS A 52 14.75 -13.40 -7.57
C LYS A 52 14.33 -14.86 -7.71
N PHE A 53 13.21 -15.26 -7.09
CA PHE A 53 12.71 -16.65 -7.12
C PHE A 53 11.69 -16.91 -8.24
N THR A 54 10.95 -15.89 -8.67
CA THR A 54 9.82 -15.97 -9.59
C THR A 54 9.90 -14.79 -10.54
N LYS A 55 9.75 -15.01 -11.85
CA LYS A 55 9.54 -13.90 -12.79
C LYS A 55 8.14 -13.33 -12.61
N ILE A 56 7.99 -12.42 -11.64
CA ILE A 56 6.69 -11.76 -11.35
C ILE A 56 6.24 -10.94 -12.57
N ARG A 57 7.19 -10.38 -13.32
CA ARG A 57 6.92 -9.66 -14.55
C ARG A 57 6.77 -10.64 -15.72
N THR A 58 5.57 -10.67 -16.31
CA THR A 58 5.27 -11.43 -17.53
C THR A 58 6.13 -10.95 -18.70
N THR A 59 6.44 -11.85 -19.63
CA THR A 59 7.20 -11.48 -20.83
C THR A 59 6.41 -10.55 -21.73
N SER A 60 7.09 -9.72 -22.55
CA SER A 60 6.42 -8.78 -23.46
C SER A 60 5.43 -9.46 -24.42
N LYS A 61 5.74 -10.70 -24.84
CA LYS A 61 4.85 -11.52 -25.68
C LYS A 61 3.55 -11.88 -24.97
N GLN A 62 3.60 -12.22 -23.68
CA GLN A 62 2.39 -12.51 -22.87
C GLN A 62 1.54 -11.25 -22.62
N GLN A 63 2.17 -10.07 -22.59
CA GLN A 63 1.45 -8.79 -22.47
C GLN A 63 0.74 -8.42 -23.79
N GLU A 64 1.33 -8.72 -24.95
CA GLU A 64 0.70 -8.49 -26.26
C GLU A 64 -0.43 -9.49 -26.56
N GLU A 65 -0.26 -10.78 -26.23
CA GLU A 65 -1.30 -11.81 -26.45
C GLU A 65 -2.45 -11.73 -25.43
N GLY A 66 -2.22 -11.06 -24.29
CA GLY A 66 -3.16 -10.93 -23.18
C GLY A 66 -2.96 -12.00 -22.10
N LEU A 67 -3.02 -11.58 -20.83
CA LEU A 67 -2.80 -12.49 -19.69
C LEU A 67 -3.85 -13.60 -19.59
N ASP A 68 -5.10 -13.34 -20.00
CA ASP A 68 -6.16 -14.36 -19.98
C ASP A 68 -5.84 -15.53 -20.92
N LYS A 69 -5.40 -15.24 -22.14
CA LYS A 69 -5.03 -16.28 -23.10
C LYS A 69 -3.78 -17.02 -22.68
N THR A 70 -2.79 -16.30 -22.13
CA THR A 70 -1.45 -16.85 -21.87
C THR A 70 -1.29 -17.53 -20.51
N LEU A 71 -2.04 -17.12 -19.48
CA LEU A 71 -1.95 -17.68 -18.13
C LEU A 71 -3.18 -18.52 -17.75
N LEU A 72 -4.36 -18.17 -18.27
CA LEU A 72 -5.62 -18.80 -17.88
C LEU A 72 -6.19 -19.68 -19.00
N ASN A 73 -5.69 -19.58 -20.25
CA ASN A 73 -6.28 -20.19 -21.45
C ASN A 73 -7.75 -19.76 -21.67
N GLU A 74 -8.12 -18.59 -21.17
CA GLU A 74 -9.46 -18.04 -21.24
C GLU A 74 -9.50 -16.92 -22.29
N SER A 75 -10.66 -16.72 -22.92
CA SER A 75 -10.89 -15.56 -23.78
C SER A 75 -12.07 -14.76 -23.22
N TYR A 76 -11.81 -13.52 -22.82
CA TYR A 76 -12.83 -12.60 -22.30
C TYR A 76 -13.95 -12.30 -23.32
N PHE A 77 -13.67 -12.46 -24.62
CA PHE A 77 -14.67 -12.35 -25.67
C PHE A 77 -15.37 -13.70 -25.88
N ASN A 78 -16.49 -13.90 -25.20
CA ASN A 78 -17.49 -14.88 -25.59
C ASN A 78 -18.65 -14.14 -26.28
N LYS A 79 -18.65 -14.21 -27.63
CA LYS A 79 -19.69 -13.77 -28.59
C LYS A 79 -20.17 -12.32 -28.54
#